data_AF-A0A380ALR0-F1
#
_entry.id   AF-A0A380ALR0-F1
#
_cell.length_a   1.000
_cell.length_b   1.000
_cell.length_c   1.000
_cell.angle_alpha   90.00
_cell.angle_beta   90.00
_cell.angle_gamma   90.00
#
_symmetry.space_group_name_H-M   'P 1'
#
loop_
_entity.id
_entity.type
_entity.pdbx_description
1 polymer ?
#
loop_
_entity_poly.entity_id
_entity_poly.type
_entity_poly.pdbx_seq_one_letter_code
_entity_poly.pdbx_strand_id
1 'polypeptide(L)'
;MKKCAIVRADGSKKPGFGKQGYYLNPGCVLPYSQQRMRELVQLAGLNSLFLDVDGTGMVSDDYQPDHPTGAAQMAQARNARLAWFSNTLKLPLGSEDGNAVTARHIMFAHGMETWGFGWGDKQMNQDKSSPYYLGAWWPNAQPAFFFSPAKVKEPYRTVEFDPRYRLPMYQAVFHDAVISSHHWNYDNLKFSDVKTTRSLLSLLYNTAPMFHLSRATLQTRLPQIKQADAAFRPLHLALWDKALTDFQWLDQTGWVQQTTFSDGSTLTANFGQQAFDGIAAHSLRAKLADGRILNITP
;
A
#
# COMPACT_ATOMS: atom_id res chain seq x y z
N MET A 1 23.47 1.77 19.14
CA MET A 1 22.93 1.50 17.79
C MET A 1 23.97 1.21 16.72
N LYS A 2 25.09 1.95 16.59
CA LYS A 2 26.12 1.68 15.53
C LYS A 2 26.69 0.25 15.51
N LYS A 3 26.70 -0.45 16.66
CA LYS A 3 27.11 -1.87 16.77
C LYS A 3 26.11 -2.84 16.13
N CYS A 4 24.86 -2.44 15.98
CA CYS A 4 23.80 -3.23 15.31
C CYS A 4 23.72 -2.95 13.81
N ALA A 5 24.66 -2.22 13.22
CA ALA A 5 24.64 -1.98 11.77
C ALA A 5 24.88 -3.30 11.04
N ILE A 6 24.06 -3.57 10.02
CA ILE A 6 24.22 -4.73 9.14
C ILE A 6 25.53 -4.59 8.38
N VAL A 7 26.37 -5.62 8.43
CA VAL A 7 27.65 -5.69 7.72
C VAL A 7 27.52 -6.61 6.51
N ARG A 8 28.05 -6.17 5.37
CA ARG A 8 28.13 -6.95 4.13
C ARG A 8 29.32 -7.91 4.14
N ALA A 9 29.34 -8.85 3.20
CA ALA A 9 30.43 -9.80 3.04
C ALA A 9 31.82 -9.13 2.86
N ASP A 10 31.88 -7.93 2.29
CA ASP A 10 33.10 -7.14 2.12
C ASP A 10 33.54 -6.38 3.40
N GLY A 11 32.84 -6.56 4.51
CA GLY A 11 33.08 -5.86 5.78
C GLY A 11 32.50 -4.44 5.83
N SER A 12 31.94 -3.92 4.74
CA SER A 12 31.31 -2.60 4.72
C SER A 12 29.95 -2.62 5.41
N LYS A 13 29.60 -1.51 6.08
CA LYS A 13 28.26 -1.36 6.69
C LYS A 13 27.23 -1.00 5.61
N LYS A 14 26.05 -1.61 5.67
CA LYS A 14 24.93 -1.32 4.76
C LYS A 14 24.39 0.10 5.06
N PRO A 15 24.60 1.10 4.17
CA PRO A 15 24.15 2.45 4.39
C PRO A 15 22.62 2.49 4.36
N GLY A 16 22.03 3.34 5.21
CA GLY A 16 20.59 3.56 5.22
C GLY A 16 20.10 4.33 3.99
N PHE A 17 18.79 4.54 3.93
CA PHE A 17 18.15 5.33 2.88
C PHE A 17 18.79 6.73 2.77
N GLY A 18 18.95 7.23 1.54
CA GLY A 18 19.63 8.51 1.29
C GLY A 18 21.10 8.56 1.70
N LYS A 19 21.74 7.39 1.91
CA LYS A 19 23.11 7.25 2.44
C LYS A 19 23.28 7.83 3.86
N GLN A 20 22.19 7.96 4.61
CA GLN A 20 22.20 8.43 6.00
C GLN A 20 22.15 7.24 6.96
N GLY A 21 23.05 7.22 7.94
CA GLY A 21 23.13 6.13 8.92
C GLY A 21 23.36 4.76 8.28
N TYR A 22 22.87 3.71 8.96
CA TYR A 22 22.99 2.32 8.51
C TYR A 22 21.68 1.58 8.72
N TYR A 23 21.38 0.61 7.85
CA TYR A 23 20.37 -0.39 8.18
C TYR A 23 20.83 -1.19 9.40
N LEU A 24 19.90 -1.44 10.32
CA LEU A 24 20.20 -2.08 11.59
C LEU A 24 19.59 -3.49 11.63
N ASN A 25 20.31 -4.42 12.24
CA ASN A 25 19.83 -5.77 12.50
C ASN A 25 18.65 -5.71 13.48
N PRO A 26 17.45 -6.19 13.09
CA PRO A 26 16.22 -6.06 13.89
C PRO A 26 16.30 -6.82 15.22
N GLY A 27 17.04 -7.93 15.28
CA GLY A 27 17.26 -8.67 16.52
C GLY A 27 18.15 -7.90 17.50
N CYS A 28 19.26 -7.34 17.00
CA CYS A 28 20.18 -6.55 17.82
C CYS A 28 19.54 -5.29 18.40
N VAL A 29 18.64 -4.61 17.66
CA VAL A 29 17.97 -3.40 18.13
C VAL A 29 16.68 -3.65 18.89
N LEU A 30 16.21 -4.90 18.99
CA LEU A 30 14.91 -5.23 19.57
C LEU A 30 14.71 -4.65 20.99
N PRO A 31 15.64 -4.78 21.95
CA PRO A 31 15.45 -4.25 23.30
C PRO A 31 15.21 -2.73 23.31
N TYR A 32 15.96 -1.99 22.49
CA TYR A 32 15.78 -0.55 22.33
C TYR A 32 14.41 -0.22 21.73
N SER A 33 14.03 -0.91 20.65
CA SER A 33 12.74 -0.69 19.99
C SER A 33 11.57 -1.00 20.93
N GLN A 34 11.66 -2.06 21.75
CA GLN A 34 10.64 -2.42 22.73
C GLN A 34 10.47 -1.37 23.82
N GLN A 35 11.56 -0.82 24.34
CA GLN A 35 11.51 0.26 25.32
C GLN A 35 10.87 1.51 24.69
N ARG A 36 11.42 1.96 23.56
CA ARG A 36 10.98 3.20 22.89
C ARG A 36 9.49 3.14 22.51
N MET A 37 9.02 2.02 21.97
CA MET A 37 7.62 1.91 21.56
C MET A 37 6.66 1.84 22.74
N ARG A 38 7.05 1.24 23.88
CA ARG A 38 6.24 1.29 25.11
C ARG A 38 6.04 2.72 25.59
N GLU A 39 7.13 3.49 25.66
CA GLU A 39 7.08 4.90 26.06
C GLU A 39 6.20 5.72 25.11
N LEU A 40 6.37 5.55 23.79
CA LEU A 40 5.58 6.28 22.79
C LEU A 40 4.09 5.95 22.87
N VAL A 41 3.71 4.68 23.01
CA VAL A 41 2.30 4.28 23.12
C VAL A 41 1.67 4.86 24.39
N GLN A 42 2.37 4.82 25.52
CA GLN A 42 1.90 5.40 26.78
C GLN A 42 1.67 6.91 26.69
N LEU A 43 2.55 7.62 25.98
CA LEU A 43 2.50 9.09 25.89
C LEU A 43 1.54 9.63 24.83
N ALA A 44 1.32 8.90 23.74
CA ALA A 44 0.68 9.45 22.55
C ALA A 44 -0.77 8.97 22.31
N GLY A 45 -1.30 8.01 23.08
CA GLY A 45 -2.69 7.56 22.94
C GLY A 45 -3.01 7.02 21.54
N LEU A 46 -2.07 6.28 20.95
CA LEU A 46 -2.14 5.82 19.55
C LEU A 46 -3.25 4.78 19.36
N ASN A 47 -3.96 4.84 18.23
CA ASN A 47 -4.96 3.84 17.85
C ASN A 47 -4.41 2.78 16.88
N SER A 48 -3.21 2.99 16.35
CA SER A 48 -2.51 2.11 15.42
C SER A 48 -1.03 2.47 15.39
N LEU A 49 -0.20 1.55 14.89
CA LEU A 49 1.23 1.74 14.70
C LEU A 49 1.58 1.47 13.24
N PHE A 50 2.41 2.33 12.66
CA PHE A 50 3.05 2.08 11.37
C PHE A 50 4.56 1.98 11.57
N LEU A 51 5.13 0.82 11.30
CA LEU A 51 6.57 0.61 11.39
C LEU A 51 7.14 0.58 10.00
N ASP A 52 7.73 1.70 9.62
CA ASP A 52 8.33 1.85 8.31
C ASP A 52 9.38 0.77 8.03
N VAL A 53 9.47 0.35 6.76
CA VAL A 53 10.35 -0.68 6.18
C VAL A 53 10.32 -2.11 6.73
N ASP A 54 9.73 -2.41 7.89
CA ASP A 54 9.79 -3.78 8.45
C ASP A 54 9.01 -4.82 7.60
N GLY A 55 7.98 -4.39 6.86
CA GLY A 55 7.12 -5.16 5.96
C GLY A 55 7.62 -5.24 4.51
N THR A 56 8.67 -4.48 4.15
CA THR A 56 9.31 -4.50 2.81
C THR A 56 10.03 -5.81 2.53
N GLY A 57 10.19 -6.69 3.52
CA GLY A 57 10.91 -7.95 3.36
C GLY A 57 12.40 -7.77 3.07
N MET A 58 12.99 -6.60 3.40
CA MET A 58 14.42 -6.31 3.26
C MET A 58 15.27 -7.20 4.17
N VAL A 59 15.44 -8.45 3.77
CA VAL A 59 16.25 -9.47 4.44
C VAL A 59 17.57 -9.64 3.70
N SER A 60 18.65 -9.76 4.44
CA SER A 60 20.00 -9.97 3.91
C SER A 60 20.83 -10.69 4.96
N ASP A 61 21.93 -11.29 4.53
CA ASP A 61 22.94 -11.73 5.49
C ASP A 61 23.58 -10.53 6.20
N ASP A 62 23.92 -10.73 7.47
CA ASP A 62 24.66 -9.82 8.32
C ASP A 62 25.94 -10.50 8.78
N TYR A 63 27.08 -10.00 8.28
CA TYR A 63 28.41 -10.53 8.53
C TYR A 63 29.08 -9.91 9.76
N GLN A 64 28.33 -9.22 10.63
CA GLN A 64 28.87 -8.60 11.83
C GLN A 64 29.36 -9.66 12.83
N PRO A 65 30.66 -9.72 13.19
CA PRO A 65 31.20 -10.77 14.07
C PRO A 65 30.50 -10.93 15.43
N ASP A 66 29.98 -9.84 16.00
CA ASP A 66 29.29 -9.87 17.30
C ASP A 66 27.88 -10.50 17.24
N HIS A 67 27.24 -10.55 16.06
CA HIS A 67 25.87 -11.07 15.88
C HIS A 67 25.61 -11.56 14.44
N PRO A 68 26.39 -12.54 13.95
CA PRO A 68 26.22 -13.04 12.59
C PRO A 68 24.80 -13.57 12.39
N THR A 69 24.12 -13.10 11.34
CA THR A 69 22.71 -13.41 11.09
C THR A 69 22.50 -13.72 9.61
N GLY A 70 22.02 -14.91 9.27
CA GLY A 70 21.64 -15.23 7.88
C GLY A 70 20.33 -14.56 7.46
N ALA A 71 20.08 -14.43 6.15
CA ALA A 71 18.85 -13.79 5.64
C ALA A 71 17.55 -14.41 6.20
N ALA A 72 17.48 -15.74 6.34
CA ALA A 72 16.32 -16.42 6.94
C ALA A 72 16.14 -16.05 8.43
N GLN A 73 17.23 -15.97 9.19
CA GLN A 73 17.20 -15.52 10.58
C GLN A 73 16.83 -14.03 10.68
N MET A 74 17.24 -13.21 9.71
CA MET A 74 16.81 -11.82 9.63
C MET A 74 15.31 -11.70 9.38
N ALA A 75 14.74 -12.54 8.52
CA ALA A 75 13.29 -12.64 8.34
C ALA A 75 12.59 -13.01 9.66
N GLN A 76 13.10 -14.02 10.37
CA GLN A 76 12.57 -14.43 11.67
C GLN A 76 12.65 -13.31 12.71
N ALA A 77 13.78 -12.58 12.76
CA ALA A 77 13.98 -11.47 13.68
C ALA A 77 13.02 -10.29 13.40
N ARG A 78 12.74 -9.98 12.12
CA ARG A 78 11.70 -9.01 11.74
C ARG A 78 10.32 -9.47 12.20
N ASN A 79 9.95 -10.71 11.90
CA ASN A 79 8.67 -11.28 12.33
C ASN A 79 8.54 -11.30 13.86
N ALA A 80 9.60 -11.65 14.61
CA ALA A 80 9.59 -11.63 16.06
C ALA A 80 9.39 -10.21 16.62
N ARG A 81 10.01 -9.20 15.99
CA ARG A 81 9.82 -7.79 16.34
C ARG A 81 8.39 -7.34 16.07
N LEU A 82 7.83 -7.62 14.89
CA LEU A 82 6.45 -7.30 14.53
C LEU A 82 5.45 -8.03 15.45
N ALA A 83 5.69 -9.32 15.73
CA ALA A 83 4.90 -10.13 16.65
C ALA A 83 4.90 -9.52 18.05
N TRP A 84 6.07 -9.09 18.54
CA TRP A 84 6.14 -8.45 19.85
C TRP A 84 5.29 -7.18 19.91
N PHE A 85 5.36 -6.32 18.88
CA PHE A 85 4.55 -5.10 18.84
C PHE A 85 3.06 -5.40 18.81
N SER A 86 2.62 -6.24 17.87
CA SER A 86 1.21 -6.61 17.75
C SER A 86 0.70 -7.31 19.02
N ASN A 87 1.44 -8.29 19.53
CA ASN A 87 0.99 -9.10 20.68
C ASN A 87 1.11 -8.39 22.04
N THR A 88 2.06 -7.46 22.20
CA THR A 88 2.30 -6.80 23.50
C THR A 88 1.61 -5.45 23.57
N LEU A 89 1.69 -4.64 22.51
CA LEU A 89 1.09 -3.30 22.50
C LEU A 89 -0.40 -3.36 22.14
N LYS A 90 -0.87 -4.46 21.54
CA LYS A 90 -2.28 -4.69 21.18
C LYS A 90 -2.89 -3.57 20.33
N LEU A 91 -2.06 -2.98 19.46
CA LEU A 91 -2.48 -1.98 18.48
C LEU A 91 -2.47 -2.59 17.08
N PRO A 92 -3.44 -2.23 16.21
CA PRO A 92 -3.34 -2.47 14.78
C PRO A 92 -1.97 -2.04 14.26
N LEU A 93 -1.23 -2.99 13.71
CA LEU A 93 0.13 -2.77 13.23
C LEU A 93 0.16 -2.80 11.71
N GLY A 94 0.78 -1.81 11.10
CA GLY A 94 1.06 -1.81 9.67
C GLY A 94 2.49 -1.48 9.35
N SER A 95 2.84 -1.62 8.07
CA SER A 95 4.18 -1.36 7.58
C SER A 95 4.17 -0.92 6.11
N GLU A 96 5.33 -0.46 5.66
CA GLU A 96 5.59 -0.26 4.24
C GLU A 96 5.63 -1.63 3.56
N ASP A 97 4.91 -1.74 2.45
CA ASP A 97 4.59 -2.98 1.77
C ASP A 97 3.98 -4.04 2.73
N GLY A 98 3.93 -5.28 2.26
CA GLY A 98 3.37 -6.42 2.96
C GLY A 98 3.98 -7.71 2.42
N ASN A 99 5.29 -7.73 2.24
CA ASN A 99 5.96 -8.87 1.62
C ASN A 99 5.73 -10.15 2.45
N ALA A 100 5.42 -11.25 1.76
CA ALA A 100 5.02 -12.53 2.37
C ALA A 100 6.00 -13.02 3.46
N VAL A 101 7.30 -12.72 3.30
CA VAL A 101 8.35 -13.07 4.26
C VAL A 101 8.22 -12.37 5.63
N THR A 102 7.51 -11.25 5.71
CA THR A 102 7.40 -10.40 6.91
C THR A 102 5.97 -9.94 7.22
N ALA A 103 4.97 -10.39 6.45
CA ALA A 103 3.59 -9.93 6.58
C ALA A 103 2.80 -10.55 7.74
N ARG A 104 3.32 -11.62 8.37
CA ARG A 104 2.57 -12.47 9.31
C ARG A 104 1.92 -11.72 10.49
N HIS A 105 2.52 -10.62 10.91
CA HIS A 105 2.14 -9.91 12.14
C HIS A 105 1.67 -8.47 11.89
N ILE A 106 1.43 -8.10 10.63
CA ILE A 106 0.83 -6.81 10.26
C ILE A 106 -0.64 -7.03 9.91
N MET A 107 -1.47 -6.06 10.26
CA MET A 107 -2.88 -5.96 9.90
C MET A 107 -3.08 -5.14 8.62
N PHE A 108 -2.19 -4.19 8.33
CA PHE A 108 -2.28 -3.36 7.13
C PHE A 108 -0.93 -3.04 6.48
N ALA A 109 -0.94 -2.81 5.17
CA ALA A 109 0.24 -2.59 4.34
C ALA A 109 0.06 -1.38 3.41
N HIS A 110 1.05 -0.48 3.37
CA HIS A 110 1.08 0.64 2.42
C HIS A 110 2.06 0.33 1.30
N GLY A 111 1.58 0.03 0.08
CA GLY A 111 2.45 -0.18 -1.08
C GLY A 111 2.07 -1.36 -1.98
N MET A 112 1.22 -2.27 -1.49
CA MET A 112 0.89 -3.50 -2.23
C MET A 112 -0.03 -3.27 -3.42
N GLU A 113 -0.77 -2.15 -3.43
CA GLU A 113 -1.63 -1.84 -4.58
C GLU A 113 -0.90 -1.10 -5.67
N THR A 114 -0.22 -0.01 -5.36
CA THR A 114 0.63 0.71 -6.32
C THR A 114 1.97 0.89 -5.65
N TRP A 115 3.03 0.33 -6.24
CA TRP A 115 4.36 0.41 -5.65
C TRP A 115 4.97 1.82 -5.77
N GLY A 116 6.08 2.05 -5.06
CA GLY A 116 6.86 3.28 -5.22
C GLY A 116 7.65 3.29 -6.53
N PHE A 117 7.14 3.95 -7.57
CA PHE A 117 7.84 4.11 -8.86
C PHE A 117 8.42 5.51 -9.09
N GLY A 118 9.10 5.76 -10.22
CA GLY A 118 9.46 7.10 -10.68
C GLY A 118 10.71 7.74 -10.06
N TRP A 119 11.23 7.26 -8.92
CA TRP A 119 12.38 7.85 -8.19
C TRP A 119 13.61 8.19 -9.06
N GLY A 120 13.96 7.31 -10.01
CA GLY A 120 15.09 7.51 -10.93
C GLY A 120 14.75 8.30 -12.21
N ASP A 121 13.47 8.62 -12.44
CA ASP A 121 13.02 9.29 -13.64
C ASP A 121 13.15 10.81 -13.52
N LYS A 122 13.97 11.41 -14.38
CA LYS A 122 14.25 12.86 -14.38
C LYS A 122 13.00 13.70 -14.62
N GLN A 123 12.09 13.26 -15.50
CA GLN A 123 10.87 14.01 -15.79
C GLN A 123 9.92 13.99 -14.59
N MET A 124 9.94 12.93 -13.80
CA MET A 124 9.09 12.81 -12.62
C MET A 124 9.69 13.48 -11.38
N ASN A 125 11.02 13.50 -11.22
CA ASN A 125 11.67 13.97 -9.98
C ASN A 125 12.48 15.26 -10.08
N GLN A 126 12.82 15.73 -11.29
CA GLN A 126 13.75 16.85 -11.46
C GLN A 126 13.18 17.97 -12.35
N ASP A 127 12.48 17.61 -13.42
CA ASP A 127 11.93 18.58 -14.37
C ASP A 127 10.59 19.14 -13.90
N LYS A 128 10.62 20.32 -13.26
CA LYS A 128 9.43 21.03 -12.77
C LYS A 128 8.44 21.44 -13.86
N SER A 129 8.86 21.48 -15.12
CA SER A 129 7.98 21.80 -16.25
C SER A 129 7.25 20.59 -16.81
N SER A 130 7.68 19.38 -16.40
CA SER A 130 7.07 18.14 -16.85
C SER A 130 5.65 17.97 -16.31
N PRO A 131 4.68 17.51 -17.12
CA PRO A 131 3.36 17.13 -16.61
C PRO A 131 3.41 15.91 -15.66
N TYR A 132 4.53 15.19 -15.61
CA TYR A 132 4.75 14.04 -14.75
C TYR A 132 5.48 14.39 -13.46
N TYR A 133 5.86 15.66 -13.27
CA TYR A 133 6.63 16.09 -12.11
C TYR A 133 5.85 15.83 -10.83
N LEU A 134 6.45 15.05 -9.94
CA LEU A 134 5.82 14.62 -8.70
C LEU A 134 5.76 15.75 -7.67
N GLY A 135 6.49 16.85 -7.83
CA GLY A 135 6.48 17.94 -6.86
C GLY A 135 7.70 17.94 -5.95
N ALA A 136 7.94 19.06 -5.27
CA ALA A 136 9.09 19.22 -4.38
C ALA A 136 8.80 18.69 -2.96
N TRP A 137 9.85 18.29 -2.24
CA TRP A 137 9.78 17.85 -0.83
C TRP A 137 9.56 19.00 0.18
N TRP A 138 9.16 20.18 -0.28
CA TRP A 138 8.91 21.38 0.53
C TRP A 138 7.53 21.96 0.20
N PRO A 139 6.90 22.72 1.13
CA PRO A 139 7.33 22.96 2.52
C PRO A 139 7.18 21.74 3.45
N ASN A 140 7.89 21.71 4.59
CA ASN A 140 7.93 20.56 5.52
C ASN A 140 6.55 20.06 5.97
N ALA A 141 5.61 20.97 6.26
CA ALA A 141 4.29 20.60 6.77
C ALA A 141 3.31 20.13 5.67
N GLN A 142 3.60 20.45 4.41
CA GLN A 142 2.79 20.07 3.26
C GLN A 142 3.67 19.98 2.00
N PRO A 143 4.51 18.95 1.87
CA PRO A 143 5.38 18.82 0.71
C PRO A 143 4.57 18.81 -0.58
N ALA A 144 4.93 19.65 -1.54
CA ALA A 144 4.29 19.67 -2.86
C ALA A 144 4.31 18.28 -3.53
N PHE A 145 5.31 17.46 -3.21
CA PHE A 145 5.41 16.06 -3.61
C PHE A 145 4.12 15.27 -3.37
N PHE A 146 3.47 15.48 -2.23
CA PHE A 146 2.27 14.73 -1.84
C PHE A 146 0.95 15.34 -2.31
N PHE A 147 0.92 16.65 -2.58
CA PHE A 147 -0.32 17.40 -2.78
C PHE A 147 -0.48 17.99 -4.19
N SER A 148 0.60 18.20 -4.93
CA SER A 148 0.53 18.67 -6.32
C SER A 148 0.04 17.54 -7.23
N PRO A 149 -0.95 17.79 -8.10
CA PRO A 149 -1.38 16.79 -9.07
C PRO A 149 -0.28 16.55 -10.11
N ALA A 150 -0.18 15.33 -10.59
CA ALA A 150 0.68 14.93 -11.70
C ALA A 150 -0.10 14.05 -12.68
N LYS A 151 0.47 13.80 -13.85
CA LYS A 151 0.07 12.69 -14.73
C LYS A 151 0.98 11.49 -14.51
N VAL A 152 0.55 10.29 -14.89
CA VAL A 152 1.41 9.11 -14.85
C VAL A 152 2.15 8.98 -16.18
N LYS A 153 3.48 8.88 -16.11
CA LYS A 153 4.32 8.67 -17.29
C LYS A 153 4.32 7.19 -17.70
N GLU A 154 4.43 6.90 -18.99
CA GLU A 154 4.77 5.54 -19.45
C GLU A 154 6.22 5.17 -19.07
N PRO A 155 6.51 3.88 -18.76
CA PRO A 155 5.60 2.73 -18.81
C PRO A 155 4.75 2.56 -17.53
N TYR A 156 4.94 3.39 -16.50
CA TYR A 156 4.28 3.23 -15.20
C TYR A 156 2.76 3.29 -15.33
N ARG A 157 2.24 4.12 -16.25
CA ARG A 157 0.79 4.22 -16.48
C ARG A 157 0.20 2.88 -16.93
N THR A 158 0.84 2.21 -17.89
CA THR A 158 0.42 0.88 -18.34
C THR A 158 0.58 -0.15 -17.23
N VAL A 159 1.75 -0.23 -16.60
CA VAL A 159 2.06 -1.26 -15.59
C VAL A 159 1.16 -1.13 -14.35
N GLU A 160 0.93 0.09 -13.87
CA GLU A 160 0.20 0.32 -12.62
C GLU A 160 -1.30 0.44 -12.80
N PHE A 161 -1.79 0.98 -13.92
CA PHE A 161 -3.18 1.42 -14.00
C PHE A 161 -3.94 0.91 -15.20
N ASP A 162 -3.32 0.24 -16.18
CA ASP A 162 -4.08 -0.38 -17.26
C ASP A 162 -4.74 -1.67 -16.76
N PRO A 163 -6.07 -1.73 -16.62
CA PRO A 163 -6.75 -2.87 -16.04
C PRO A 163 -6.49 -4.14 -16.84
N ARG A 164 -6.30 -4.03 -18.17
CA ARG A 164 -6.14 -5.18 -19.07
C ARG A 164 -4.91 -6.03 -18.74
N TYR A 165 -3.91 -5.43 -18.10
CA TYR A 165 -2.65 -6.10 -17.74
C TYR A 165 -2.49 -6.26 -16.22
N ARG A 166 -3.49 -5.86 -15.44
CA ARG A 166 -3.46 -5.94 -13.97
C ARG A 166 -4.17 -7.19 -13.49
N LEU A 167 -3.48 -7.93 -12.63
CA LEU A 167 -4.02 -9.07 -11.91
C LEU A 167 -3.91 -8.84 -10.40
N PRO A 168 -4.93 -9.22 -9.61
CA PRO A 168 -4.93 -9.05 -8.15
C PRO A 168 -4.08 -10.11 -7.44
N MET A 169 -2.84 -10.35 -7.88
CA MET A 169 -2.02 -11.47 -7.41
C MET A 169 -1.77 -11.44 -5.89
N TYR A 170 -1.55 -10.25 -5.32
CA TYR A 170 -1.38 -10.12 -3.87
C TYR A 170 -2.69 -10.40 -3.13
N GLN A 171 -3.81 -9.84 -3.60
CA GLN A 171 -5.13 -10.06 -2.99
C GLN A 171 -5.60 -11.51 -3.09
N ALA A 172 -5.28 -12.20 -4.19
CA ALA A 172 -5.57 -13.63 -4.35
C ALA A 172 -4.93 -14.50 -3.25
N VAL A 173 -3.90 -14.01 -2.56
CA VAL A 173 -3.21 -14.72 -1.48
C VAL A 173 -3.50 -14.12 -0.10
N PHE A 174 -3.66 -12.80 0.00
CA PHE A 174 -3.64 -12.09 1.29
C PHE A 174 -4.86 -11.20 1.56
N HIS A 175 -5.90 -11.20 0.72
CA HIS A 175 -7.04 -10.28 0.89
C HIS A 175 -7.70 -10.39 2.28
N ASP A 176 -7.88 -11.61 2.78
CA ASP A 176 -8.46 -11.91 4.10
C ASP A 176 -7.42 -11.95 5.23
N ALA A 177 -6.16 -11.60 4.94
CA ALA A 177 -5.06 -11.65 5.89
C ALA A 177 -4.43 -10.27 6.18
N VAL A 178 -4.28 -9.42 5.15
CA VAL A 178 -3.60 -8.12 5.25
C VAL A 178 -4.37 -7.07 4.46
N ILE A 179 -4.85 -6.03 5.15
CA ILE A 179 -5.51 -4.89 4.51
C ILE A 179 -4.46 -4.06 3.76
N SER A 180 -4.49 -4.09 2.43
CA SER A 180 -3.54 -3.33 1.62
C SER A 180 -4.08 -1.96 1.17
N SER A 181 -3.14 -1.09 0.85
CA SER A 181 -3.39 0.17 0.15
C SER A 181 -2.22 0.51 -0.78
N HIS A 182 -2.32 1.65 -1.45
CA HIS A 182 -1.27 2.19 -2.31
C HIS A 182 -0.04 2.62 -1.50
N HIS A 183 1.08 2.87 -2.18
CA HIS A 183 2.25 3.44 -1.53
C HIS A 183 1.98 4.90 -1.13
N TRP A 184 2.47 5.29 0.06
CA TRP A 184 2.35 6.62 0.65
C TRP A 184 2.96 7.77 -0.18
N ASN A 185 3.59 7.48 -1.31
CA ASN A 185 4.03 8.53 -2.24
C ASN A 185 2.86 9.06 -3.07
N TYR A 186 1.89 8.21 -3.35
CA TYR A 186 0.92 8.41 -4.42
C TYR A 186 -0.47 8.15 -3.89
N ASP A 187 -1.06 9.11 -3.18
CA ASP A 187 -2.45 8.99 -2.73
C ASP A 187 -3.44 8.98 -3.92
N ASN A 188 -4.72 8.65 -3.66
CA ASN A 188 -5.73 8.47 -4.70
C ASN A 188 -6.07 9.75 -5.47
N LEU A 189 -5.63 10.93 -5.01
CA LEU A 189 -5.85 12.21 -5.68
C LEU A 189 -4.60 12.73 -6.41
N LYS A 190 -3.48 11.99 -6.33
CA LYS A 190 -2.21 12.38 -6.91
C LYS A 190 -2.24 12.48 -8.44
N PHE A 191 -2.78 11.45 -9.08
CA PHE A 191 -2.69 11.29 -10.54
C PHE A 191 -4.02 11.57 -11.22
N SER A 192 -4.05 12.65 -11.99
CA SER A 192 -5.30 13.18 -12.57
C SER A 192 -5.82 12.34 -13.74
N ASP A 193 -4.94 11.70 -14.49
CA ASP A 193 -5.22 10.99 -15.74
C ASP A 193 -5.52 9.49 -15.58
N VAL A 194 -5.48 8.99 -14.34
CA VAL A 194 -5.83 7.60 -13.99
C VAL A 194 -6.79 7.50 -12.82
N LYS A 195 -7.34 8.62 -12.33
CA LYS A 195 -8.16 8.68 -11.11
C LYS A 195 -9.31 7.68 -11.11
N THR A 196 -10.12 7.67 -12.17
CA THR A 196 -11.28 6.77 -12.29
C THR A 196 -10.86 5.31 -12.34
N THR A 197 -9.90 4.97 -13.20
CA THR A 197 -9.39 3.61 -13.36
C THR A 197 -8.79 3.09 -12.06
N ARG A 198 -7.99 3.91 -11.36
CA ARG A 198 -7.42 3.59 -10.05
C ARG A 198 -8.51 3.31 -9.02
N SER A 199 -9.52 4.18 -8.90
CA SER A 199 -10.62 3.96 -7.97
C SER A 199 -11.39 2.68 -8.29
N LEU A 200 -11.67 2.40 -9.57
CA LEU A 200 -12.33 1.16 -9.98
C LEU A 200 -11.49 -0.08 -9.69
N LEU A 201 -10.17 -0.05 -9.92
CA LEU A 201 -9.27 -1.13 -9.54
C LEU A 201 -9.30 -1.38 -8.02
N SER A 202 -9.23 -0.31 -7.22
CA SER A 202 -9.32 -0.43 -5.76
C SER A 202 -10.66 -1.02 -5.29
N LEU A 203 -11.78 -0.64 -5.93
CA LEU A 203 -13.08 -1.20 -5.61
C LEU A 203 -13.17 -2.68 -6.03
N LEU A 204 -12.72 -3.02 -7.25
CA LEU A 204 -12.72 -4.39 -7.78
C LEU A 204 -11.91 -5.35 -6.92
N TYR A 205 -10.77 -4.90 -6.41
CA TYR A 205 -9.89 -5.69 -5.55
C TYR A 205 -10.20 -5.52 -4.06
N ASN A 206 -11.20 -4.69 -3.72
CA ASN A 206 -11.62 -4.33 -2.36
C ASN A 206 -10.50 -3.81 -1.44
N THR A 207 -9.59 -3.00 -2.00
CA THR A 207 -8.41 -2.46 -1.30
C THR A 207 -8.66 -1.04 -0.82
N ALA A 208 -8.12 -0.67 0.34
CA ALA A 208 -8.40 0.63 0.96
C ALA A 208 -7.82 1.81 0.15
N PRO A 209 -8.58 2.90 -0.06
CA PRO A 209 -8.04 4.10 -0.67
C PRO A 209 -7.08 4.81 0.29
N MET A 210 -6.09 5.50 -0.27
CA MET A 210 -5.11 6.29 0.47
C MET A 210 -5.31 7.77 0.22
N PHE A 211 -5.29 8.58 1.28
CA PHE A 211 -5.41 10.03 1.19
C PHE A 211 -4.41 10.73 2.10
N HIS A 212 -3.73 11.73 1.55
CA HIS A 212 -2.94 12.69 2.32
C HIS A 212 -3.83 13.79 2.88
N LEU A 213 -3.62 14.10 4.16
CA LEU A 213 -4.37 15.12 4.88
C LEU A 213 -3.44 16.29 5.20
N SER A 214 -3.91 17.49 4.88
CA SER A 214 -3.33 18.76 5.35
C SER A 214 -4.47 19.70 5.67
N ARG A 215 -4.36 20.45 6.78
CA ARG A 215 -5.36 21.45 7.16
C ARG A 215 -5.60 22.48 6.05
N ALA A 216 -4.57 22.85 5.30
CA ALA A 216 -4.69 23.86 4.25
C ALA A 216 -5.36 23.33 2.97
N THR A 217 -5.36 22.02 2.72
CA THR A 217 -5.98 21.42 1.53
C THR A 217 -7.24 20.61 1.84
N LEU A 218 -7.57 20.40 3.11
CA LEU A 218 -8.65 19.49 3.50
C LEU A 218 -9.99 19.93 2.92
N GLN A 219 -10.32 21.23 2.99
CA GLN A 219 -11.59 21.74 2.49
C GLN A 219 -11.82 21.41 1.00
N THR A 220 -10.77 21.48 0.17
CA THR A 220 -10.87 21.20 -1.28
C THR A 220 -10.85 19.70 -1.59
N ARG A 221 -10.14 18.90 -0.78
CA ARG A 221 -10.01 17.44 -0.98
C ARG A 221 -11.16 16.64 -0.39
N LEU A 222 -11.79 17.13 0.70
CA LEU A 222 -12.79 16.41 1.47
C LEU A 222 -13.99 15.91 0.65
N PRO A 223 -14.55 16.66 -0.31
CA PRO A 223 -15.66 16.14 -1.14
C PRO A 223 -15.30 14.84 -1.87
N GLN A 224 -14.09 14.78 -2.44
CA GLN A 224 -13.61 13.59 -3.16
C GLN A 224 -13.31 12.43 -2.20
N ILE A 225 -12.80 12.72 -1.01
CA ILE A 225 -12.57 11.72 0.04
C ILE A 225 -13.91 11.11 0.49
N LYS A 226 -14.93 11.94 0.73
CA LYS A 226 -16.28 11.47 1.11
C LYS A 226 -16.93 10.64 0.00
N GLN A 227 -16.74 11.01 -1.25
CA GLN A 227 -17.24 10.23 -2.39
C GLN A 227 -16.58 8.85 -2.44
N ALA A 228 -15.25 8.79 -2.34
CA ALA A 228 -14.51 7.52 -2.34
C ALA A 228 -14.90 6.63 -1.15
N ASP A 229 -15.07 7.22 0.03
CA ASP A 229 -15.53 6.53 1.23
C ASP A 229 -16.96 5.96 1.08
N ALA A 230 -17.89 6.72 0.52
CA ALA A 230 -19.25 6.25 0.26
C ALA A 230 -19.28 5.08 -0.74
N ALA A 231 -18.38 5.09 -1.74
CA ALA A 231 -18.23 4.00 -2.70
C ALA A 231 -17.58 2.75 -2.07
N PHE A 232 -16.52 2.94 -1.28
CA PHE A 232 -15.70 1.85 -0.75
C PHE A 232 -16.29 1.18 0.50
N ARG A 233 -16.76 1.98 1.48
CA ARG A 233 -17.15 1.48 2.80
C ARG A 233 -18.16 0.32 2.75
N PRO A 234 -19.26 0.37 1.96
CA PRO A 234 -20.25 -0.70 1.95
C PRO A 234 -19.69 -2.03 1.46
N LEU A 235 -18.74 -2.00 0.51
CA LEU A 235 -18.06 -3.18 0.00
C LEU A 235 -17.11 -3.75 1.05
N HIS A 236 -16.24 -2.90 1.60
CA HIS A 236 -15.22 -3.35 2.53
C HIS A 236 -15.83 -3.89 3.84
N LEU A 237 -16.89 -3.26 4.36
CA LEU A 237 -17.61 -3.81 5.52
C LEU A 237 -18.14 -5.23 5.28
N ALA A 238 -18.45 -5.60 4.03
CA ALA A 238 -18.92 -6.93 3.68
C ALA A 238 -17.78 -7.91 3.36
N LEU A 239 -16.65 -7.42 2.82
CA LEU A 239 -15.66 -8.26 2.16
C LEU A 239 -14.28 -8.29 2.83
N TRP A 240 -13.98 -7.40 3.79
CA TRP A 240 -12.62 -7.24 4.34
C TRP A 240 -11.98 -8.54 4.88
N ASP A 241 -12.79 -9.50 5.32
CA ASP A 241 -12.37 -10.78 5.89
C ASP A 241 -12.67 -11.98 4.97
N LYS A 242 -12.93 -11.74 3.68
CA LYS A 242 -13.26 -12.77 2.69
C LYS A 242 -12.09 -12.95 1.72
N ALA A 243 -11.66 -14.17 1.47
CA ALA A 243 -10.58 -14.41 0.50
C ALA A 243 -11.05 -14.02 -0.91
N LEU A 244 -10.19 -13.41 -1.71
CA LEU A 244 -10.43 -13.24 -3.15
C LEU A 244 -10.06 -14.56 -3.84
N THR A 245 -11.06 -15.33 -4.25
CA THR A 245 -10.89 -16.72 -4.70
C THR A 245 -10.88 -16.88 -6.21
N ASP A 246 -11.37 -15.89 -6.98
CA ASP A 246 -11.38 -15.96 -8.44
C ASP A 246 -11.25 -14.58 -9.10
N PHE A 247 -10.72 -14.56 -10.32
CA PHE A 247 -10.63 -13.38 -11.19
C PHE A 247 -10.89 -13.77 -12.64
N GLN A 248 -11.72 -12.99 -13.33
CA GLN A 248 -12.07 -13.24 -14.73
C GLN A 248 -12.13 -11.94 -15.54
N TRP A 249 -11.70 -12.00 -16.80
CA TRP A 249 -12.10 -11.05 -17.83
C TRP A 249 -13.42 -11.50 -18.46
N LEU A 250 -14.42 -10.62 -18.47
CA LEU A 250 -15.75 -10.94 -19.03
C LEU A 250 -15.88 -10.53 -20.50
N ASP A 251 -14.94 -9.74 -21.02
CA ASP A 251 -14.82 -9.37 -22.41
C ASP A 251 -13.47 -9.81 -22.99
N GLN A 252 -13.39 -9.90 -24.33
CA GLN A 252 -12.14 -10.30 -25.00
C GLN A 252 -11.04 -9.25 -24.92
N THR A 253 -11.39 -7.99 -24.65
CA THR A 253 -10.45 -6.86 -24.61
C THR A 253 -9.94 -6.54 -23.21
N GLY A 254 -10.47 -7.19 -22.18
CA GLY A 254 -10.06 -7.06 -20.79
C GLY A 254 -10.54 -5.79 -20.07
N TRP A 255 -11.49 -5.06 -20.65
CA TRP A 255 -12.07 -3.84 -20.06
C TRP A 255 -13.18 -4.13 -19.05
N VAL A 256 -13.71 -5.35 -19.02
CA VAL A 256 -14.71 -5.76 -18.03
C VAL A 256 -14.16 -6.93 -17.24
N GLN A 257 -14.10 -6.76 -15.93
CA GLN A 257 -13.43 -7.70 -15.03
C GLN A 257 -14.31 -8.03 -13.85
N GLN A 258 -14.18 -9.24 -13.34
CA GLN A 258 -14.89 -9.70 -12.15
C GLN A 258 -13.93 -10.34 -11.16
N THR A 259 -14.13 -10.06 -9.88
CA THR A 259 -13.57 -10.80 -8.76
C THR A 259 -14.66 -11.52 -8.00
N THR A 260 -14.34 -12.70 -7.46
CA THR A 260 -15.22 -13.49 -6.59
C THR A 260 -14.56 -13.67 -5.23
N PHE A 261 -15.36 -13.53 -4.18
CA PHE A 261 -14.92 -13.68 -2.80
C PHE A 261 -15.42 -15.00 -2.19
N SER A 262 -14.80 -15.44 -1.11
CA SER A 262 -15.03 -16.75 -0.49
C SER A 262 -16.45 -16.98 0.03
N ASP A 263 -17.24 -15.93 0.23
CA ASP A 263 -18.66 -16.02 0.61
C ASP A 263 -19.61 -16.08 -0.61
N GLY A 264 -19.07 -16.08 -1.83
CA GLY A 264 -19.81 -16.06 -3.08
C GLY A 264 -20.14 -14.65 -3.60
N SER A 265 -19.77 -13.59 -2.88
CA SER A 265 -19.91 -12.22 -3.37
C SER A 265 -19.07 -12.00 -4.64
N THR A 266 -19.60 -11.23 -5.58
CA THR A 266 -18.89 -10.87 -6.81
C THR A 266 -18.86 -9.37 -7.02
N LEU A 267 -17.72 -8.84 -7.47
CA LEU A 267 -17.58 -7.45 -7.89
C LEU A 267 -17.22 -7.42 -9.38
N THR A 268 -18.04 -6.78 -10.20
CA THR A 268 -17.82 -6.64 -11.65
C THR A 268 -17.59 -5.19 -12.01
N ALA A 269 -16.38 -4.86 -12.45
CA ALA A 269 -16.00 -3.52 -12.88
C ALA A 269 -16.01 -3.40 -14.41
N ASN A 270 -16.62 -2.34 -14.93
CA ASN A 270 -16.55 -1.94 -16.32
C ASN A 270 -15.65 -0.71 -16.46
N PHE A 271 -14.45 -0.90 -16.97
CA PHE A 271 -13.47 0.14 -17.25
C PHE A 271 -13.63 0.75 -18.66
N GLY A 272 -14.52 0.18 -19.48
CA GLY A 272 -14.77 0.58 -20.85
C GLY A 272 -15.61 1.86 -20.97
N GLN A 273 -15.80 2.30 -22.22
CA GLN A 273 -16.56 3.51 -22.56
C GLN A 273 -18.05 3.26 -22.80
N GLN A 274 -18.47 2.00 -22.88
CA GLN A 274 -19.85 1.60 -23.16
C GLN A 274 -20.36 0.72 -22.03
N ALA A 275 -21.69 0.67 -21.86
CA ALA A 275 -22.29 -0.24 -20.90
C ALA A 275 -22.08 -1.70 -21.33
N PHE A 276 -21.95 -2.59 -20.35
CA PHE A 276 -21.78 -4.03 -20.55
C PHE A 276 -22.74 -4.77 -19.61
N ASP A 277 -23.66 -5.57 -20.14
CA ASP A 277 -24.66 -6.32 -19.37
C ASP A 277 -25.38 -5.49 -18.28
N GLY A 278 -25.77 -4.27 -18.68
CA GLY A 278 -26.44 -3.30 -17.83
C GLY A 278 -25.54 -2.65 -16.76
N ILE A 279 -24.23 -2.90 -16.75
CA ILE A 279 -23.24 -2.18 -15.94
C ILE A 279 -22.75 -0.99 -16.75
N ALA A 280 -22.97 0.23 -16.25
CA ALA A 280 -22.59 1.46 -16.96
C ALA A 280 -21.07 1.54 -17.18
N ALA A 281 -20.66 2.32 -18.18
CA ALA A 281 -19.25 2.66 -18.38
C ALA A 281 -18.64 3.28 -17.11
N HIS A 282 -17.38 2.97 -16.83
CA HIS A 282 -16.63 3.46 -15.66
C HIS A 282 -17.35 3.25 -14.33
N SER A 283 -17.98 2.10 -14.14
CA SER A 283 -18.72 1.77 -12.92
C SER A 283 -18.48 0.34 -12.47
N LEU A 284 -18.92 0.03 -11.26
CA LEU A 284 -18.84 -1.31 -10.66
C LEU A 284 -20.21 -1.76 -10.20
N ARG A 285 -20.55 -3.03 -10.46
CA ARG A 285 -21.69 -3.71 -9.85
C ARG A 285 -21.19 -4.74 -8.83
N ALA A 286 -21.62 -4.62 -7.59
CA ALA A 286 -21.41 -5.61 -6.55
C ALA A 286 -22.69 -6.44 -6.36
N LYS A 287 -22.54 -7.75 -6.30
CA LYS A 287 -23.57 -8.68 -5.82
C LYS A 287 -23.02 -9.34 -4.57
N LEU A 288 -23.56 -8.99 -3.40
CA LEU A 288 -23.08 -9.46 -2.11
C LEU A 288 -23.83 -10.73 -1.69
N ALA A 289 -23.20 -11.56 -0.87
CA ALA A 289 -23.76 -12.82 -0.38
C ALA A 289 -25.07 -12.64 0.42
N ASP A 290 -25.28 -11.46 1.00
CA ASP A 290 -26.52 -11.10 1.71
C ASP A 290 -27.68 -10.65 0.79
N GLY A 291 -27.48 -10.75 -0.54
CA GLY A 291 -28.49 -10.41 -1.54
C GLY A 291 -28.49 -8.93 -1.96
N ARG A 292 -27.70 -8.06 -1.34
CA ARG A 292 -27.56 -6.66 -1.79
C ARG A 292 -26.92 -6.59 -3.17
N ILE A 293 -27.49 -5.74 -4.03
CA ILE A 293 -26.89 -5.35 -5.31
C ILE A 293 -26.57 -3.87 -5.24
N LEU A 294 -25.29 -3.52 -5.39
CA LEU A 294 -24.83 -2.13 -5.38
C LEU A 294 -24.30 -1.78 -6.76
N ASN A 295 -24.74 -0.66 -7.33
CA ASN A 295 -24.13 -0.08 -8.53
C ASN A 295 -23.39 1.19 -8.09
N ILE A 296 -22.08 1.23 -8.32
CA ILE A 296 -21.16 2.21 -7.75
C ILE A 296 -20.43 2.91 -8.88
N THR A 297 -20.46 4.24 -8.87
CA THR A 297 -19.63 5.08 -9.73
C THR A 297 -18.61 5.82 -8.84
N PRO A 298 -17.31 5.56 -9.01
CA PRO A 298 -16.28 6.16 -8.17
C PRO A 298 -16.03 7.67 -8.39
#